data_AF-A0A923IHI5-F1
#
_entry.id   AF-A0A923IHI5-F1
#
_cell.length_a   1.000
_cell.length_b   1.000
_cell.length_c   1.000
_cell.angle_alpha   90.00
_cell.angle_beta   90.00
_cell.angle_gamma   90.00
#
_symmetry.space_group_name_H-M   'P 1'
#
loop_
_entity.id
_entity.type
_entity.pdbx_description
1 polymer ?
#
loop_
_entity_poly.entity_id
_entity_poly.type
_entity_poly.pdbx_seq_one_letter_code
_entity_poly.pdbx_strand_id
1 'polypeptide(L)' 'MTEQRKNITENPVHPATLTRVQKPVQLNAESGKLCPQCNQGIMDYDGLLNLTCPKCAYTQGGCFT' A
#
# COMPACT_ATOMS: atom_id res chain seq x y z
N MET A 1 -26.73 40.48 -36.15
CA MET A 1 -26.49 40.45 -34.69
C MET A 1 -25.70 39.18 -34.41
N THR A 2 -24.39 39.29 -34.49
CA THR A 2 -23.39 38.21 -34.40
C THR A 2 -22.78 38.24 -33.00
N GLU A 3 -23.10 37.28 -32.14
CA GLU A 3 -22.49 37.10 -30.81
C GLU A 3 -23.15 35.85 -30.19
N GLN A 4 -22.52 34.89 -29.53
CA GLN A 4 -21.31 34.88 -28.73
C GLN A 4 -20.68 33.48 -28.80
N ARG A 5 -19.36 33.46 -28.99
CA ARG A 5 -18.49 32.37 -28.56
C ARG A 5 -18.60 32.24 -27.04
N LYS A 6 -18.83 31.03 -26.52
CA LYS A 6 -18.31 30.65 -25.19
C LYS A 6 -17.64 29.28 -25.30
N ASN A 7 -16.35 29.39 -25.56
CA ASN A 7 -15.32 28.38 -25.38
C ASN A 7 -15.23 28.09 -23.88
N ILE A 8 -15.69 26.93 -23.43
CA ILE A 8 -15.45 26.46 -22.06
C ILE A 8 -15.04 24.99 -22.15
N THR A 9 -13.72 24.85 -22.25
CA THR A 9 -12.89 23.80 -21.65
C THR A 9 -13.51 22.42 -21.63
N GLU A 10 -13.17 21.64 -22.65
CA GLU A 10 -12.89 20.22 -22.54
C GLU A 10 -12.16 19.92 -21.22
N ASN A 11 -12.92 19.52 -20.20
CA ASN A 11 -12.37 18.74 -19.10
C ASN A 11 -12.72 17.30 -19.42
N PRO A 12 -11.85 16.57 -20.14
CA PRO A 12 -12.02 15.15 -20.24
C PRO A 12 -11.86 14.58 -18.82
N VAL A 13 -13.00 14.23 -18.21
CA VAL A 13 -13.04 13.43 -16.98
C VAL A 13 -12.56 12.03 -17.33
N HIS A 14 -11.24 11.89 -17.40
CA HIS A 14 -10.63 10.58 -17.47
C HIS A 14 -10.87 9.96 -16.09
N PRO A 15 -11.51 8.79 -15.97
CA PRO A 15 -11.45 8.06 -14.72
C PRO A 15 -9.97 7.83 -14.45
N ALA A 16 -9.47 8.34 -13.33
CA ALA A 16 -8.13 8.04 -12.86
C ALA A 16 -8.08 6.54 -12.55
N THR A 17 -7.85 5.74 -13.58
CA THR A 17 -7.46 4.35 -13.48
C THR A 17 -6.10 4.34 -12.82
N LEU A 18 -6.08 4.40 -11.48
CA LEU A 18 -4.89 4.14 -10.67
C LEU A 18 -4.66 2.63 -10.68
N THR A 19 -4.31 2.08 -11.85
CA THR A 19 -3.70 0.75 -11.94
C THR A 19 -2.29 0.88 -11.38
N ARG A 20 -2.16 0.94 -10.06
CA ARG A 20 -0.88 0.65 -9.42
C ARG A 20 -0.66 -0.84 -9.64
N VAL A 21 0.07 -1.19 -10.70
CA VAL A 21 0.74 -2.48 -10.78
C VAL A 21 1.71 -2.50 -9.61
N GLN A 22 1.23 -2.99 -8.48
CA GLN A 22 2.04 -3.20 -7.31
C GLN A 22 2.98 -4.34 -7.69
N LYS A 23 4.20 -3.99 -8.11
CA LYS A 23 5.35 -4.89 -8.04
C LYS A 23 5.22 -5.63 -6.70
N PRO A 24 5.29 -6.97 -6.63
CA PRO A 24 5.31 -7.66 -5.35
C PRO A 24 6.54 -7.13 -4.65
N VAL A 25 6.34 -6.14 -3.78
CA VAL A 25 7.39 -5.62 -2.96
C VAL A 25 7.76 -6.84 -2.13
N GLN A 26 8.98 -7.32 -2.30
CA GLN A 26 9.56 -8.29 -1.40
C GLN A 26 9.67 -7.54 -0.07
N LEU A 27 8.53 -7.45 0.63
CA LEU A 27 8.37 -6.82 1.92
C LEU A 27 9.09 -7.76 2.86
N ASN A 28 10.42 -7.57 2.96
CA ASN A 28 11.15 -7.96 4.15
C ASN A 28 10.28 -7.53 5.32
N ALA A 29 10.04 -8.46 6.23
CA ALA A 29 9.11 -8.17 7.30
C ALA A 29 9.82 -7.21 8.25
N GLU A 30 9.46 -5.93 8.19
CA GLU A 30 10.02 -4.85 9.00
C GLU A 30 8.99 -4.30 9.98
N SER A 31 9.46 -3.94 11.17
CA SER A 31 8.64 -3.44 12.26
C SER A 31 8.02 -2.10 11.88
N GLY A 32 6.72 -1.94 12.11
CA GLY A 32 5.97 -0.75 11.72
C GLY A 32 5.50 -0.74 10.26
N LYS A 33 5.73 -1.80 9.47
CA LYS A 33 5.12 -1.96 8.14
C LYS A 33 3.98 -2.95 8.13
N LEU A 34 3.22 -2.95 7.03
CA LEU A 34 2.19 -3.94 6.76
C LEU A 34 2.77 -5.35 6.66
N CYS A 35 2.04 -6.30 7.21
CA CYS A 35 2.38 -7.71 7.16
C CYS A 35 2.36 -8.23 5.71
N PRO A 36 3.42 -8.91 5.24
CA PRO A 36 3.49 -9.43 3.88
C PRO A 36 2.50 -10.58 3.62
N GLN A 37 2.01 -11.25 4.67
CA GLN A 37 1.02 -12.33 4.53
C GLN A 37 -0.41 -11.81 4.37
N CYS A 38 -0.89 -10.98 5.29
CA CYS A 38 -2.28 -10.54 5.29
C CYS A 38 -2.48 -9.12 4.74
N ASN A 39 -1.44 -8.30 4.66
CA ASN A 39 -1.49 -6.87 4.30
C ASN A 39 -2.49 -6.03 5.11
N GLN A 40 -2.94 -6.54 6.26
CA GLN A 40 -3.94 -5.90 7.12
C GLN A 40 -3.37 -5.50 8.49
N GLY A 41 -2.46 -6.31 9.04
CA GLY A 41 -1.82 -6.01 10.32
C GLY A 41 -0.48 -5.31 10.12
N ILE A 42 -0.17 -4.38 11.01
CA ILE A 42 1.19 -3.82 11.14
C ILE A 42 2.01 -4.83 11.93
N MET A 43 3.22 -5.13 11.46
CA MET A 43 4.13 -6.00 12.19
C MET A 43 4.78 -5.28 13.35
N ASP A 44 4.86 -5.97 14.47
CA ASP A 44 5.37 -5.45 15.74
C ASP A 44 6.16 -6.54 16.46
N TYR A 45 7.08 -6.15 17.35
CA TYR A 45 7.89 -7.11 18.08
C TYR A 45 7.12 -7.71 19.27
N ASP A 46 7.10 -9.04 19.38
CA ASP A 46 6.41 -9.78 20.45
C ASP A 46 7.15 -9.79 21.81
N GLY A 47 8.24 -9.01 21.94
CA GLY A 47 9.11 -9.00 23.12
C GLY A 47 10.19 -10.08 23.11
N LEU A 48 10.11 -11.07 22.22
CA LEU A 48 11.13 -12.09 21.98
C LEU A 48 12.00 -11.77 20.76
N LEU A 49 11.97 -10.51 20.29
CA LEU A 49 12.60 -10.02 19.06
C LEU A 49 12.08 -10.70 17.79
N ASN A 50 10.88 -11.30 17.81
CA ASN A 50 10.21 -11.75 16.61
C ASN A 50 9.24 -10.68 16.12
N LEU A 51 9.27 -10.37 14.82
CA LEU A 51 8.20 -9.58 14.24
C LEU A 51 6.97 -10.47 14.12
N THR A 52 5.91 -10.13 14.86
CA THR A 52 4.63 -10.81 14.77
C THR A 52 3.56 -9.88 14.19
N CYS A 53 2.61 -10.47 13.47
CA CYS A 53 1.43 -9.79 12.99
C CYS A 53 0.21 -10.11 13.87
N PRO A 54 -0.42 -9.12 14.52
CA PRO A 54 -1.57 -9.35 15.39
C PRO A 54 -2.86 -9.73 14.64
N LYS A 55 -2.87 -9.64 13.30
CA LYS A 55 -4.05 -9.96 12.48
C LYS A 55 -4.06 -11.40 11.96
N CYS A 56 -2.91 -11.93 11.57
CA CYS A 56 -2.80 -13.28 10.99
C CYS A 56 -1.85 -14.21 11.74
N ALA A 57 -1.28 -13.77 12.87
CA ALA A 57 -0.28 -14.50 13.65
C ALA A 57 1.00 -14.88 12.86
N TYR A 58 1.23 -14.23 11.71
CA TYR A 58 2.50 -14.38 10.99
C TYR A 58 3.65 -13.90 11.86
N THR A 59 4.69 -14.73 12.01
CA THR A 59 5.86 -14.40 12.82
C THR A 59 7.13 -14.60 12.00
N GLN A 60 8.00 -13.59 12.00
CA GLN A 60 9.33 -13.63 11.39
C GLN A 60 10.37 -13.37 12.48
N GLY A 61 11.14 -14.40 12.81
CA GLY A 61 12.29 -14.29 13.70
C GLY A 61 13.57 -14.03 12.91
N GLY A 62 14.44 -13.16 13.44
CA GLY A 62 15.78 -12.96 12.88
C GLY A 62 16.65 -14.19 13.16
N CYS A 63 17.15 -14.83 12.12
CA CYS A 63 18.26 -15.78 12.28
C CYS A 63 19.55 -14.95 12.39
N PHE A 64 20.03 -14.73 13.60
CA PHE A 64 21.32 -14.07 13.83
C PHE A 64 22.43 -15.11 13.59
N THR A 65 23.14 -15.03 12.45
CA THR A 65 24.36 -15.80 12.15
C THR A 65 25.53 -14.88 11.90
#